data_AF-A0A662CV10-F1
#
_entry.id   AF-A0A662CV10-F1
#
_cell.length_a   1.000
_cell.length_b   1.000
_cell.length_c   1.000
_cell.angle_alpha   90.00
_cell.angle_beta   90.00
_cell.angle_gamma   90.00
#
_symmetry.space_group_name_H-M   'P 1'
#
loop_
_entity.id
_entity.type
_entity.pdbx_description
1 polymer ?
#
loop_
_entity_poly.entity_id
_entity_poly.type
_entity_poly.pdbx_seq_one_letter_code
_entity_poly.pdbx_strand_id
1 'polypeptide(L)'
;YKKQGDQLRCFRKYLLKWHCDYLWYKQKLMGMTVIEKILAAHSGRDQVTPGDIVDVMIDARIARDFGGANVVKHLEENQLSIDDTARTFFTFDCNPTGSDQKYAANQHRCRMYAKKEGIKVYDIDKGIGTHILMEEGLSYPGSTAVSTDSHANILGAVGAFGQGMGDKDIAVAWHKGATWFKVPSSVKIVLEGTLGPLLTAKDIALNLLEIFGASTLLGSAIEMDGEVVDKLSLDQRITIASMATEMGAIIILFRPNKEVIRYCESRTRKKVEPVLADEDAAYKEVYHVDVSKFECRISLPGKPHDTSVLPVEKVWIDSAFIGSCTNGRIEDLRALPLF
;
A
#
# COMPACT_ATOMS: atom_id res chain seq x y z
N TYR A 1 15.32 10.86 58.13
CA TYR A 1 15.27 9.69 57.24
C TYR A 1 13.95 9.54 56.45
N LYS A 2 12.75 9.47 57.06
CA LYS A 2 11.48 9.36 56.29
C LYS A 2 11.17 10.55 55.34
N LYS A 3 11.39 11.80 55.78
CA LYS A 3 11.12 13.01 54.97
C LYS A 3 12.01 13.17 53.72
N GLN A 4 13.23 12.63 53.73
CA GLN A 4 14.13 12.68 52.56
C GLN A 4 13.73 11.65 51.48
N GLY A 5 13.20 10.48 51.87
CA GLY A 5 12.74 9.46 50.93
C GLY A 5 11.52 9.88 50.09
N ASP A 6 10.60 10.66 50.68
CA ASP A 6 9.42 11.18 49.98
C ASP A 6 9.76 12.32 49.00
N GLN A 7 10.75 13.16 49.33
CA GLN A 7 11.25 14.17 48.39
C GLN A 7 11.95 13.55 47.18
N LEU A 8 12.76 12.50 47.38
CA LEU A 8 13.41 11.74 46.29
C LEU A 8 12.40 11.01 45.40
N ARG A 9 11.31 10.47 45.96
CA ARG A 9 10.21 9.87 45.19
C ARG A 9 9.43 10.90 44.36
N CYS A 10 9.13 12.07 44.94
CA CYS A 10 8.53 13.17 44.17
C CYS A 10 9.46 13.62 43.05
N PHE A 11 10.75 13.84 43.33
CA PHE A 11 11.72 14.30 42.33
C PHE A 11 11.88 13.31 41.16
N ARG A 12 11.90 11.99 41.44
CA ARG A 12 11.87 10.96 40.38
C ARG A 12 10.59 11.00 39.54
N LYS A 13 9.41 11.19 40.13
CA LYS A 13 8.15 11.32 39.38
C LYS A 13 8.13 12.57 38.51
N TYR A 14 8.66 13.69 39.00
CA TYR A 14 8.81 14.92 38.23
C TYR A 14 9.80 14.73 37.07
N LEU A 15 10.96 14.12 37.29
CA LEU A 15 11.93 13.81 36.23
C LEU A 15 11.35 12.86 35.17
N LEU A 16 10.63 11.80 35.57
CA LEU A 16 9.95 10.89 34.65
C LEU A 16 8.89 11.63 33.83
N LYS A 17 8.07 12.46 34.47
CA LYS A 17 7.06 13.27 33.77
C LYS A 17 7.73 14.27 32.82
N TRP A 18 8.77 14.98 33.26
CA TRP A 18 9.49 15.95 32.44
C TRP A 18 10.21 15.28 31.27
N HIS A 19 10.75 14.07 31.47
CA HIS A 19 11.36 13.28 30.41
C HIS A 19 10.31 12.77 29.41
N CYS A 20 9.15 12.30 29.87
CA CYS A 20 8.03 11.94 29.00
C CYS A 20 7.49 13.15 28.23
N ASP A 21 7.29 14.29 28.90
CA ASP A 21 6.82 15.53 28.29
C ASP A 21 7.85 16.06 27.28
N TYR A 22 9.14 15.98 27.58
CA TYR A 22 10.23 16.34 26.67
C TYR A 22 10.31 15.41 25.46
N LEU A 23 10.22 14.10 25.64
CA LEU A 23 10.20 13.13 24.54
C LEU A 23 8.97 13.33 23.66
N TRP A 24 7.80 13.59 24.26
CA TRP A 24 6.56 13.90 23.55
C TRP A 24 6.68 15.21 22.76
N TYR A 25 7.20 16.28 23.36
CA TYR A 25 7.43 17.55 22.67
C TYR A 25 8.47 17.42 21.55
N LYS A 26 9.54 16.66 21.80
CA LYS A 26 10.58 16.38 20.80
C LYS A 26 10.01 15.61 19.62
N GLN A 27 9.17 14.60 19.86
CA GLN A 27 8.51 13.83 18.81
C GLN A 27 7.54 14.70 17.98
N LYS A 28 6.90 15.68 18.62
CA LYS A 28 6.05 16.68 17.96
C LYS A 28 6.83 17.75 17.19
N LEU A 29 8.13 17.91 17.47
CA LEU A 29 9.02 18.84 16.76
C LEU A 29 9.73 18.19 15.56
N MET A 30 9.66 16.87 15.41
CA MET A 30 10.26 16.17 14.27
C MET A 30 9.35 16.28 13.04
N GLY A 31 9.98 16.40 11.88
CA GLY A 31 9.31 16.32 10.60
C GLY A 31 8.52 15.02 10.39
N MET A 32 7.54 15.07 9.49
CA MET A 32 6.68 13.94 9.14
C MET A 32 7.24 13.16 7.95
N THR A 33 7.16 11.85 8.04
CA THR A 33 7.33 10.90 6.94
C THR A 33 6.20 11.02 5.91
N VAL A 34 6.34 10.42 4.73
CA VAL A 34 5.35 10.51 3.65
C VAL A 34 3.99 10.00 4.13
N ILE A 35 3.95 8.85 4.80
CA ILE A 35 2.69 8.28 5.28
C ILE A 35 2.04 9.18 6.34
N GLU A 36 2.82 9.77 7.25
CA GLU A 36 2.31 10.68 8.27
C GLU A 36 1.71 11.93 7.63
N LYS A 37 2.37 12.50 6.62
CA LYS A 37 1.82 13.64 5.85
C LYS A 37 0.52 13.30 5.14
N ILE A 38 0.44 12.13 4.51
CA ILE A 38 -0.79 11.68 3.84
C ILE A 38 -1.92 11.55 4.87
N LEU A 39 -1.69 10.85 5.99
CA LEU A 39 -2.72 10.65 7.01
C LEU A 39 -3.09 11.96 7.74
N ALA A 40 -2.15 12.86 7.99
CA ALA A 40 -2.41 14.18 8.56
C ALA A 40 -3.35 15.01 7.65
N ALA A 41 -2.99 15.13 6.36
CA ALA A 41 -3.76 15.88 5.37
C ALA A 41 -5.21 15.37 5.23
N HIS A 42 -5.43 14.06 5.41
CA HIS A 42 -6.74 13.43 5.27
C HIS A 42 -7.50 13.25 6.60
N SER A 43 -6.89 13.59 7.74
CA SER A 43 -7.55 13.54 9.07
C SER A 43 -7.91 14.92 9.62
N GLY A 44 -7.62 15.99 8.87
CA GLY A 44 -7.83 17.37 9.31
C GLY A 44 -6.89 17.79 10.45
N ARG A 45 -5.76 17.09 10.61
CA ARG A 45 -4.73 17.41 11.60
C ARG A 45 -3.52 18.00 10.88
N ASP A 46 -2.89 19.01 11.49
CA ASP A 46 -1.64 19.58 10.96
C ASP A 46 -0.46 18.61 11.08
N GLN A 47 -0.52 17.70 12.07
CA GLN A 47 0.51 16.71 12.34
C GLN A 47 -0.10 15.45 12.97
N VAL A 48 0.53 14.31 12.68
CA VAL A 48 0.28 13.03 13.34
C VAL A 48 1.60 12.37 13.71
N THR A 49 1.57 11.45 14.66
CA THR A 49 2.73 10.69 15.10
C THR A 49 2.43 9.18 15.11
N PRO A 50 3.46 8.31 15.00
CA PRO A 50 3.22 6.87 14.94
C PRO A 50 2.56 6.38 16.23
N GLY A 51 1.49 5.62 16.06
CA GLY A 51 0.65 5.14 17.16
C GLY A 51 -0.62 5.94 17.41
N ASP A 52 -0.74 7.16 16.86
CA ASP A 52 -2.00 7.91 16.88
C ASP A 52 -3.10 7.12 16.17
N ILE A 53 -4.33 7.22 16.68
CA ILE A 53 -5.53 6.73 15.99
C ILE A 53 -6.26 7.93 15.42
N VAL A 54 -6.46 7.93 14.11
CA VAL A 54 -7.04 9.03 13.34
C VAL A 54 -8.12 8.53 12.40
N ASP A 55 -9.21 9.28 12.28
CA ASP A 55 -10.18 9.08 11.19
C ASP A 55 -9.62 9.76 9.93
N VAL A 56 -9.57 9.03 8.83
CA VAL A 56 -8.93 9.43 7.58
C VAL A 56 -9.96 9.40 6.48
N MET A 57 -10.18 10.54 5.83
CA MET A 57 -11.00 10.65 4.63
C MET A 57 -10.39 9.82 3.51
N ILE A 58 -11.23 9.06 2.81
CA ILE A 58 -10.80 8.18 1.73
C ILE A 58 -11.18 8.75 0.37
N ASP A 59 -10.18 8.99 -0.49
CA ASP A 59 -10.40 9.53 -1.84
C ASP A 59 -11.06 8.55 -2.78
N ALA A 60 -10.66 7.27 -2.73
CA ALA A 60 -11.25 6.22 -3.55
C ALA A 60 -11.60 5.00 -2.69
N ARG A 61 -12.86 4.58 -2.74
CA ARG A 61 -13.41 3.49 -1.92
C ARG A 61 -13.90 2.37 -2.82
N ILE A 62 -13.29 1.20 -2.70
CA ILE A 62 -13.44 0.12 -3.68
C ILE A 62 -13.91 -1.14 -2.99
N ALA A 63 -14.80 -1.86 -3.67
CA ALA A 63 -15.10 -3.24 -3.32
C ALA A 63 -14.98 -4.11 -4.56
N ARG A 64 -14.22 -5.21 -4.44
CA ARG A 64 -14.04 -6.19 -5.52
C ARG A 64 -15.24 -7.12 -5.61
N ASP A 65 -15.39 -7.88 -6.69
CA ASP A 65 -16.50 -8.84 -6.86
C ASP A 65 -16.61 -9.89 -5.75
N PHE A 66 -15.49 -10.38 -5.19
CA PHE A 66 -15.55 -11.37 -4.11
C PHE A 66 -16.04 -10.79 -2.77
N GLY A 67 -15.63 -9.56 -2.42
CA GLY A 67 -15.95 -8.91 -1.14
C GLY A 67 -17.13 -7.95 -1.20
N GLY A 68 -17.46 -7.42 -2.37
CA GLY A 68 -18.45 -6.36 -2.57
C GLY A 68 -19.87 -6.79 -2.23
N ALA A 69 -20.24 -8.05 -2.47
CA ALA A 69 -21.55 -8.56 -2.06
C ALA A 69 -21.74 -8.52 -0.54
N ASN A 70 -20.68 -8.74 0.24
CA ASN A 70 -20.71 -8.62 1.70
C ASN A 70 -20.71 -7.17 2.16
N VAL A 71 -19.96 -6.28 1.49
CA VAL A 71 -20.04 -4.83 1.74
C VAL A 71 -21.48 -4.35 1.57
N VAL A 72 -22.14 -4.71 0.46
CA VAL A 72 -23.55 -4.41 0.19
C VAL A 72 -24.45 -4.98 1.28
N LYS A 73 -24.24 -6.25 1.67
CA LYS A 73 -24.99 -6.87 2.76
C LYS A 73 -24.88 -6.07 4.05
N HIS A 74 -23.68 -5.65 4.45
CA HIS A 74 -23.48 -4.86 5.67
C HIS A 74 -24.13 -3.48 5.58
N LEU A 75 -24.08 -2.82 4.43
CA LEU A 75 -24.76 -1.55 4.21
C LEU A 75 -26.29 -1.70 4.35
N GLU A 76 -26.88 -2.72 3.74
CA GLU A 76 -28.32 -2.97 3.78
C GLU A 76 -28.81 -3.39 5.17
N GLU A 77 -28.15 -4.34 5.82
CA GLU A 77 -28.53 -4.85 7.15
C GLU A 77 -28.48 -3.76 8.23
N ASN A 78 -27.53 -2.83 8.11
CA ASN A 78 -27.34 -1.73 9.06
C ASN A 78 -27.98 -0.41 8.59
N GLN A 79 -28.70 -0.42 7.46
CA GLN A 79 -29.39 0.76 6.90
C GLN A 79 -28.46 1.97 6.70
N LEU A 80 -27.24 1.69 6.22
CA LEU A 80 -26.22 2.69 5.98
C LEU A 80 -26.38 3.30 4.58
N SER A 81 -26.37 4.63 4.50
CA SER A 81 -26.29 5.37 3.25
C SER A 81 -24.87 5.36 2.68
N ILE A 82 -24.70 5.76 1.42
CA ILE A 82 -23.39 6.06 0.82
C ILE A 82 -23.07 7.54 1.00
N ASP A 83 -21.85 7.86 1.44
CA ASP A 83 -21.37 9.24 1.63
C ASP A 83 -21.24 9.99 0.29
N ASP A 84 -20.47 9.44 -0.64
CA ASP A 84 -20.24 10.02 -1.97
C ASP A 84 -20.03 8.90 -3.00
N THR A 85 -20.93 8.85 -3.99
CA THR A 85 -20.92 7.85 -5.06
C THR A 85 -19.87 8.14 -6.12
N ALA A 86 -19.40 9.39 -6.25
CA ALA A 86 -18.32 9.77 -7.16
C ALA A 86 -16.94 9.31 -6.68
N ARG A 87 -16.83 8.92 -5.40
CA ARG A 87 -15.61 8.37 -4.77
C ARG A 87 -15.71 6.87 -4.45
N THR A 88 -16.82 6.24 -4.83
CA THR A 88 -17.14 4.86 -4.46
C THR A 88 -17.32 4.02 -5.72
N PHE A 89 -16.66 2.85 -5.77
CA PHE A 89 -16.56 2.05 -6.99
C PHE A 89 -16.62 0.55 -6.71
N PHE A 90 -17.18 -0.18 -7.67
CA PHE A 90 -16.95 -1.62 -7.78
C PHE A 90 -15.93 -1.91 -8.89
N THR A 91 -15.08 -2.92 -8.67
CA THR A 91 -14.13 -3.42 -9.68
C THR A 91 -14.20 -4.94 -9.78
N PHE A 92 -14.40 -5.51 -10.97
CA PHE A 92 -14.56 -6.96 -11.15
C PHE A 92 -13.43 -7.55 -12.00
N ASP A 93 -12.66 -8.46 -11.40
CA ASP A 93 -11.44 -9.01 -12.01
C ASP A 93 -11.08 -10.42 -11.49
N CYS A 94 -11.63 -10.91 -10.37
CA CYS A 94 -11.35 -12.27 -9.86
C CYS A 94 -11.91 -13.35 -10.78
N ASN A 95 -13.12 -13.14 -11.30
CA ASN A 95 -13.79 -14.13 -12.13
C ASN A 95 -14.50 -13.48 -13.33
N PRO A 96 -13.73 -13.06 -14.35
CA PRO A 96 -14.28 -12.35 -15.49
C PRO A 96 -15.16 -13.24 -16.38
N THR A 97 -14.96 -14.56 -16.39
CA THR A 97 -15.71 -15.49 -17.27
C THR A 97 -16.96 -16.07 -16.61
N GLY A 98 -17.24 -15.74 -15.35
CA GLY A 98 -18.38 -16.28 -14.63
C GLY A 98 -18.31 -17.80 -14.45
N SER A 99 -17.10 -18.37 -14.41
CA SER A 99 -16.88 -19.82 -14.31
C SER A 99 -17.29 -20.41 -12.95
N ASP A 100 -17.76 -19.58 -12.02
CA ASP A 100 -18.23 -19.97 -10.69
C ASP A 100 -19.56 -19.23 -10.37
N GLN A 101 -20.56 -20.01 -9.94
CA GLN A 101 -21.91 -19.49 -9.69
C GLN A 101 -21.97 -18.49 -8.53
N LYS A 102 -21.13 -18.64 -7.49
CA LYS A 102 -21.11 -17.73 -6.34
C LYS A 102 -20.54 -16.38 -6.76
N TYR A 103 -19.47 -16.37 -7.55
CA TYR A 103 -18.93 -15.14 -8.13
C TYR A 103 -19.94 -14.44 -9.03
N ALA A 104 -20.63 -15.18 -9.91
CA ALA A 104 -21.66 -14.61 -10.77
C ALA A 104 -22.80 -13.97 -9.96
N ALA A 105 -23.26 -14.63 -8.88
CA ALA A 105 -24.27 -14.09 -7.98
C ALA A 105 -23.78 -12.84 -7.23
N ASN A 106 -22.53 -12.84 -6.76
CA ASN A 106 -21.92 -11.69 -6.09
C ASN A 106 -21.83 -10.47 -7.02
N GLN A 107 -21.31 -10.66 -8.23
CA GLN A 107 -21.23 -9.61 -9.24
C GLN A 107 -22.63 -9.08 -9.60
N HIS A 108 -23.63 -9.96 -9.77
CA HIS A 108 -25.01 -9.55 -10.01
C HIS A 108 -25.56 -8.67 -8.87
N ARG A 109 -25.38 -9.09 -7.62
CA ARG A 109 -25.79 -8.31 -6.43
C ARG A 109 -25.12 -6.94 -6.41
N CYS A 110 -23.81 -6.87 -6.68
CA CYS A 110 -23.08 -5.60 -6.76
C CYS A 110 -23.62 -4.70 -7.88
N ARG A 111 -23.86 -5.23 -9.09
CA ARG A 111 -24.44 -4.46 -10.21
C ARG A 111 -25.82 -3.90 -9.88
N MET A 112 -26.67 -4.71 -9.24
CA MET A 112 -28.02 -4.27 -8.86
C MET A 112 -27.99 -3.16 -7.81
N TYR A 113 -27.13 -3.29 -6.79
CA TYR A 113 -26.94 -2.25 -5.79
C TYR A 113 -26.34 -0.98 -6.40
N ALA A 114 -25.32 -1.13 -7.25
CA ALA A 114 -24.68 -0.01 -7.93
C ALA A 114 -25.66 0.78 -8.81
N LYS A 115 -26.53 0.08 -9.54
CA LYS A 115 -27.60 0.71 -10.33
C LYS A 115 -28.60 1.47 -9.46
N LYS A 116 -28.93 0.95 -8.28
CA LYS A 116 -29.86 1.58 -7.33
C LYS A 116 -29.29 2.87 -6.73
N GLU A 117 -28.03 2.82 -6.30
CA GLU A 117 -27.38 3.93 -5.59
C GLU A 117 -26.63 4.91 -6.54
N GLY A 118 -26.47 4.57 -7.82
CA GLY A 118 -25.71 5.39 -8.77
C GLY A 118 -24.19 5.27 -8.63
N ILE A 119 -23.69 4.09 -8.24
CA ILE A 119 -22.27 3.79 -8.07
C ILE A 119 -21.68 3.30 -9.40
N LYS A 120 -20.49 3.78 -9.77
CA LYS A 120 -19.80 3.33 -10.99
C LYS A 120 -19.24 1.91 -10.80
N VAL A 121 -19.46 1.05 -11.79
CA VAL A 121 -18.91 -0.31 -11.85
C VAL A 121 -17.87 -0.35 -12.96
N TYR A 122 -16.64 -0.72 -12.62
CA TYR A 122 -15.65 -1.19 -13.58
C TYR A 122 -15.82 -2.70 -13.71
N ASP A 123 -16.50 -3.10 -14.78
CA ASP A 123 -16.91 -4.49 -14.98
C ASP A 123 -15.74 -5.38 -15.43
N ILE A 124 -16.04 -6.67 -15.67
CA ILE A 124 -15.11 -7.76 -15.98
C ILE A 124 -14.19 -7.53 -17.19
N ASP A 125 -14.45 -6.49 -17.99
CA ASP A 125 -13.70 -6.12 -19.20
C ASP A 125 -12.63 -5.04 -18.94
N LYS A 126 -12.55 -4.52 -17.70
CA LYS A 126 -11.67 -3.38 -17.37
C LYS A 126 -10.29 -3.78 -16.85
N GLY A 127 -10.12 -4.99 -16.35
CA GLY A 127 -8.87 -5.46 -15.77
C GLY A 127 -8.81 -5.30 -14.26
N ILE A 128 -7.60 -5.33 -13.71
CA ILE A 128 -7.37 -5.49 -12.27
C ILE A 128 -7.76 -4.22 -11.51
N GLY A 129 -8.51 -4.38 -10.40
CA GLY A 129 -9.12 -3.26 -9.69
C GLY A 129 -8.13 -2.21 -9.17
N THR A 130 -6.98 -2.63 -8.65
CA THR A 130 -5.94 -1.72 -8.15
C THR A 130 -5.22 -0.98 -9.27
N HIS A 131 -5.08 -1.58 -10.45
CA HIS A 131 -4.54 -0.91 -11.65
C HIS A 131 -5.51 0.14 -12.18
N ILE A 132 -6.82 -0.19 -12.22
CA ILE A 132 -7.88 0.75 -12.62
C ILE A 132 -7.81 2.05 -11.81
N LEU A 133 -7.49 1.97 -10.51
CA LEU A 133 -7.36 3.17 -9.67
C LEU A 133 -6.27 4.13 -10.17
N MET A 134 -5.14 3.60 -10.63
CA MET A 134 -4.07 4.41 -11.21
C MET A 134 -4.44 4.88 -12.63
N GLU A 135 -5.00 3.99 -13.44
CA GLU A 135 -5.31 4.24 -14.86
C GLU A 135 -6.42 5.27 -15.08
N GLU A 136 -7.43 5.26 -14.20
CA GLU A 136 -8.54 6.22 -14.22
C GLU A 136 -8.23 7.49 -13.40
N GLY A 137 -7.03 7.60 -12.80
CA GLY A 137 -6.64 8.75 -12.00
C GLY A 137 -7.42 8.89 -10.69
N LEU A 138 -7.94 7.78 -10.17
CA LEU A 138 -8.61 7.73 -8.86
C LEU A 138 -7.59 7.70 -7.71
N SER A 139 -6.38 7.21 -7.99
CA SER A 139 -5.24 7.24 -7.09
C SER A 139 -4.05 7.94 -7.74
N TYR A 140 -3.46 8.86 -7.00
CA TYR A 140 -2.36 9.73 -7.39
C TYR A 140 -1.53 10.09 -6.14
N PRO A 141 -0.29 10.59 -6.29
CA PRO A 141 0.55 11.01 -5.17
C PRO A 141 -0.21 11.77 -4.08
N GLY A 142 -0.11 11.27 -2.84
CA GLY A 142 -0.76 11.86 -1.68
C GLY A 142 -2.20 11.45 -1.42
N SER A 143 -2.89 10.80 -2.37
CA SER A 143 -4.28 10.35 -2.20
C SER A 143 -4.40 9.13 -1.28
N THR A 144 -5.62 8.86 -0.80
CA THR A 144 -5.97 7.70 0.01
C THR A 144 -6.96 6.77 -0.69
N ALA A 145 -6.76 5.46 -0.59
CA ALA A 145 -7.68 4.47 -1.12
C ALA A 145 -7.80 3.24 -0.22
N VAL A 146 -9.03 2.72 -0.11
CA VAL A 146 -9.29 1.45 0.56
C VAL A 146 -10.00 0.48 -0.36
N SER A 147 -9.65 -0.80 -0.25
CA SER A 147 -10.25 -1.86 -1.06
C SER A 147 -10.49 -3.11 -0.23
N THR A 148 -11.42 -3.96 -0.66
CA THR A 148 -11.51 -5.35 -0.15
C THR A 148 -10.32 -6.21 -0.61
N ASP A 149 -9.42 -5.69 -1.45
CA ASP A 149 -8.19 -6.33 -1.93
C ASP A 149 -7.01 -6.11 -0.97
N SER A 150 -6.39 -7.18 -0.49
CA SER A 150 -5.20 -7.10 0.36
C SER A 150 -4.02 -6.38 -0.30
N HIS A 151 -3.92 -6.40 -1.63
CA HIS A 151 -2.82 -5.82 -2.40
C HIS A 151 -3.09 -4.37 -2.86
N ALA A 152 -4.01 -3.66 -2.20
CA ALA A 152 -4.20 -2.22 -2.43
C ALA A 152 -2.93 -1.40 -2.11
N ASN A 153 -1.97 -1.96 -1.38
CA ASN A 153 -0.65 -1.38 -1.15
C ASN A 153 0.19 -1.16 -2.42
N ILE A 154 -0.20 -1.75 -3.57
CA ILE A 154 0.34 -1.43 -4.90
C ILE A 154 0.33 0.08 -5.18
N LEU A 155 -0.66 0.80 -4.65
CA LEU A 155 -0.81 2.24 -4.87
C LEU A 155 0.36 3.06 -4.29
N GLY A 156 1.19 2.47 -3.42
CA GLY A 156 2.43 3.06 -2.98
C GLY A 156 3.44 3.31 -4.11
N ALA A 157 3.31 2.60 -5.24
CA ALA A 157 4.10 2.82 -6.45
C ALA A 157 3.93 4.22 -7.06
N VAL A 158 2.74 4.82 -6.90
CA VAL A 158 2.44 6.20 -7.31
C VAL A 158 2.55 7.19 -6.13
N GLY A 159 3.01 6.76 -4.96
CA GLY A 159 3.10 7.59 -3.76
C GLY A 159 1.75 7.88 -3.11
N ALA A 160 0.76 7.01 -3.29
CA ALA A 160 -0.54 7.08 -2.63
C ALA A 160 -0.62 6.08 -1.47
N PHE A 161 -1.48 6.36 -0.48
CA PHE A 161 -1.78 5.39 0.57
C PHE A 161 -2.93 4.48 0.14
N GLY A 162 -2.63 3.20 -0.07
CA GLY A 162 -3.61 2.17 -0.40
C GLY A 162 -3.60 1.04 0.63
N GLN A 163 -4.76 0.66 1.16
CA GLN A 163 -4.86 -0.41 2.15
C GLN A 163 -6.02 -1.37 1.87
N GLY A 164 -5.72 -2.66 1.93
CA GLY A 164 -6.73 -3.71 1.93
C GLY A 164 -7.38 -3.84 3.31
N MET A 165 -8.71 -3.91 3.34
CA MET A 165 -9.49 -4.00 4.58
C MET A 165 -10.62 -5.02 4.46
N GLY A 166 -11.18 -5.42 5.61
CA GLY A 166 -12.36 -6.29 5.66
C GLY A 166 -13.62 -5.60 5.13
N ASP A 167 -14.59 -6.39 4.69
CA ASP A 167 -15.87 -5.92 4.13
C ASP A 167 -16.65 -4.97 5.07
N LYS A 168 -16.60 -5.19 6.38
CA LYS A 168 -17.19 -4.28 7.38
C LYS A 168 -16.53 -2.90 7.40
N ASP A 169 -15.20 -2.85 7.38
CA ASP A 169 -14.48 -1.58 7.39
C ASP A 169 -14.69 -0.83 6.08
N ILE A 170 -14.77 -1.55 4.95
CA ILE A 170 -15.12 -0.96 3.66
C ILE A 170 -16.55 -0.42 3.67
N ALA A 171 -17.52 -1.13 4.25
CA ALA A 171 -18.88 -0.61 4.42
C ALA A 171 -18.92 0.67 5.28
N VAL A 172 -18.12 0.75 6.35
CA VAL A 172 -17.97 1.98 7.15
C VAL A 172 -17.36 3.11 6.31
N ALA A 173 -16.30 2.83 5.55
CA ALA A 173 -15.66 3.81 4.68
C ALA A 173 -16.63 4.33 3.60
N TRP A 174 -17.44 3.46 3.00
CA TRP A 174 -18.47 3.84 2.02
C TRP A 174 -19.55 4.72 2.65
N HIS A 175 -19.92 4.44 3.90
CA HIS A 175 -20.97 5.15 4.61
C HIS A 175 -20.56 6.53 5.13
N LYS A 176 -19.35 6.63 5.70
CA LYS A 176 -18.85 7.86 6.35
C LYS A 176 -17.95 8.71 5.46
N GLY A 177 -17.49 8.12 4.36
CA GLY A 177 -16.41 8.66 3.53
C GLY A 177 -15.02 8.63 4.17
N ALA A 178 -14.90 8.08 5.37
CA ALA A 178 -13.69 8.00 6.17
C ALA A 178 -13.66 6.70 6.98
N THR A 179 -12.47 6.28 7.39
CA THR A 179 -12.28 5.18 8.35
C THR A 179 -11.06 5.42 9.23
N TRP A 180 -10.98 4.70 10.35
CA TRP A 180 -9.92 4.89 11.32
C TRP A 180 -8.64 4.14 10.92
N PHE A 181 -7.49 4.75 11.20
CA PHE A 181 -6.18 4.11 11.09
C PHE A 181 -5.36 4.39 12.32
N LYS A 182 -4.57 3.39 12.73
CA LYS A 182 -3.41 3.63 13.59
C LYS A 182 -2.25 4.05 12.71
N VAL A 183 -1.71 5.25 12.92
CA VAL A 183 -0.56 5.77 12.16
C VAL A 183 0.63 4.82 12.33
N PRO A 184 1.17 4.24 11.25
CA PRO A 184 2.26 3.28 11.35
C PRO A 184 3.60 3.97 11.59
N SER A 185 4.56 3.25 12.16
CA SER A 185 5.96 3.69 12.13
C SER A 185 6.52 3.50 10.73
N SER A 186 7.43 4.38 10.31
CA SER A 186 8.07 4.29 9.00
C SER A 186 9.46 3.68 9.09
N VAL A 187 9.85 2.89 8.08
CA VAL A 187 11.20 2.37 7.87
C VAL A 187 11.69 2.87 6.52
N LYS A 188 12.94 3.35 6.45
CA LYS A 188 13.55 3.75 5.18
C LYS A 188 14.44 2.62 4.66
N ILE A 189 14.32 2.30 3.38
CA ILE A 189 15.21 1.38 2.69
C ILE A 189 15.90 2.15 1.56
N VAL A 190 17.20 2.35 1.70
CA VAL A 190 18.06 3.02 0.71
C VAL A 190 18.71 1.95 -0.16
N LEU A 191 18.39 1.93 -1.44
CA LEU A 191 19.01 1.03 -2.43
C LEU A 191 20.26 1.68 -3.02
N GLU A 192 21.40 1.08 -2.77
CA GLU A 192 22.73 1.60 -3.15
C GLU A 192 23.42 0.68 -4.16
N GLY A 193 24.28 1.25 -5.01
CA GLY A 193 25.01 0.51 -6.03
C GLY A 193 24.26 0.41 -7.36
N THR A 194 24.62 -0.59 -8.18
CA THR A 194 24.11 -0.76 -9.54
C THR A 194 23.53 -2.15 -9.69
N LEU A 195 22.31 -2.24 -10.22
CA LEU A 195 21.67 -3.53 -10.53
C LEU A 195 22.43 -4.24 -11.65
N GLY A 196 22.53 -5.57 -11.53
CA GLY A 196 23.01 -6.42 -12.61
C GLY A 196 22.11 -6.31 -13.84
N PRO A 197 22.66 -6.44 -15.07
CA PRO A 197 21.93 -6.17 -16.32
C PRO A 197 20.77 -7.13 -16.60
N LEU A 198 20.71 -8.27 -15.92
CA LEU A 198 19.65 -9.28 -16.07
C LEU A 198 18.61 -9.21 -14.94
N LEU A 199 18.81 -8.35 -13.95
CA LEU A 199 17.89 -8.25 -12.82
C LEU A 199 16.67 -7.42 -13.18
N THR A 200 15.51 -7.96 -12.84
CA THR A 200 14.21 -7.30 -13.01
C THR A 200 13.73 -6.70 -11.69
N ALA A 201 12.65 -5.93 -11.72
CA ALA A 201 11.99 -5.45 -10.51
C ALA A 201 11.47 -6.60 -9.63
N LYS A 202 11.13 -7.75 -10.23
CA LYS A 202 10.74 -8.94 -9.47
C LYS A 202 11.92 -9.49 -8.67
N ASP A 203 13.12 -9.51 -9.26
CA ASP A 203 14.33 -9.93 -8.54
C ASP A 203 14.64 -8.97 -7.38
N ILE A 204 14.49 -7.66 -7.56
CA ILE A 204 14.60 -6.69 -6.46
C ILE A 204 13.66 -7.06 -5.32
N ALA A 205 12.38 -7.27 -5.63
CA ALA A 205 11.38 -7.60 -4.62
C ALA A 205 11.67 -8.93 -3.90
N LEU A 206 12.14 -9.96 -4.62
CA LEU A 206 12.50 -11.26 -4.03
C LEU A 206 13.78 -11.21 -3.20
N ASN A 207 14.79 -10.43 -3.60
CA ASN A 207 15.99 -10.21 -2.77
C ASN A 207 15.64 -9.44 -1.49
N LEU A 208 14.79 -8.42 -1.57
CA LEU A 208 14.29 -7.72 -0.38
C LEU A 208 13.48 -8.66 0.52
N LEU A 209 12.64 -9.50 -0.07
CA LEU A 209 11.86 -10.48 0.68
C LEU A 209 12.74 -11.53 1.37
N GLU A 210 13.86 -11.93 0.79
CA GLU A 210 14.89 -12.74 1.45
C GLU A 210 15.49 -12.02 2.68
N ILE A 211 15.88 -10.76 2.50
CA ILE A 211 16.56 -9.97 3.54
C ILE A 211 15.63 -9.71 4.73
N PHE A 212 14.37 -9.35 4.47
CA PHE A 212 13.45 -8.90 5.51
C PHE A 212 12.47 -9.99 5.97
N GLY A 213 12.22 -11.00 5.15
CA GLY A 213 11.20 -12.02 5.41
C GLY A 213 9.81 -11.42 5.63
N ALA A 214 8.91 -12.19 6.25
CA ALA A 214 7.53 -11.80 6.49
C ALA A 214 7.28 -11.05 7.83
N SER A 215 8.34 -10.74 8.58
CA SER A 215 8.18 -10.27 9.98
C SER A 215 9.01 -9.03 10.33
N THR A 216 10.14 -8.78 9.65
CA THR A 216 11.03 -7.65 10.03
C THR A 216 10.34 -6.30 9.83
N LEU A 217 9.55 -6.18 8.76
CA LEU A 217 8.85 -4.95 8.38
C LEU A 217 7.39 -4.91 8.87
N LEU A 218 7.00 -5.85 9.75
CA LEU A 218 5.62 -6.05 10.16
C LEU A 218 4.99 -4.75 10.70
N GLY A 219 3.87 -4.34 10.11
CA GLY A 219 3.09 -3.20 10.57
C GLY A 219 3.77 -1.84 10.36
N SER A 220 4.82 -1.78 9.54
CA SER A 220 5.52 -0.53 9.19
C SER A 220 5.17 -0.05 7.79
N ALA A 221 5.20 1.26 7.57
CA ALA A 221 5.21 1.84 6.24
C ALA A 221 6.65 1.95 5.75
N ILE A 222 6.92 1.56 4.52
CA ILE A 222 8.28 1.54 3.97
C ILE A 222 8.43 2.70 3.01
N GLU A 223 9.51 3.46 3.14
CA GLU A 223 9.91 4.45 2.15
C GLU A 223 11.15 3.97 1.40
N MET A 224 11.00 3.76 0.09
CA MET A 224 12.09 3.38 -0.79
C MET A 224 12.85 4.62 -1.26
N ASP A 225 14.16 4.60 -1.11
CA ASP A 225 15.06 5.70 -1.45
C ASP A 225 16.31 5.20 -2.20
N GLY A 226 17.06 6.11 -2.81
CA GLY A 226 18.29 5.82 -3.54
C GLY A 226 18.18 5.93 -5.06
N GLU A 227 19.33 6.06 -5.73
CA GLU A 227 19.43 6.33 -7.17
C GLU A 227 18.78 5.23 -8.02
N VAL A 228 18.85 3.97 -7.57
CA VAL A 228 18.20 2.83 -8.21
C VAL A 228 16.69 3.06 -8.27
N VAL A 229 16.10 3.51 -7.16
CA VAL A 229 14.66 3.75 -7.01
C VAL A 229 14.20 4.86 -7.96
N ASP A 230 14.96 5.94 -8.09
CA ASP A 230 14.64 7.06 -8.97
C ASP A 230 14.55 6.65 -10.46
N LYS A 231 15.38 5.69 -10.88
CA LYS A 231 15.44 5.17 -12.25
C LYS A 231 14.33 4.17 -12.59
N LEU A 232 13.64 3.61 -11.59
CA LEU A 232 12.58 2.63 -11.82
C LEU A 232 11.40 3.23 -12.59
N SER A 233 10.90 2.48 -13.58
CA SER A 233 9.64 2.77 -14.25
C SER A 233 8.46 2.61 -13.28
N LEU A 234 7.28 3.14 -13.65
CA LEU A 234 6.06 2.92 -12.87
C LEU A 234 5.74 1.41 -12.76
N ASP A 235 5.91 0.65 -13.85
CA ASP A 235 5.63 -0.78 -13.90
C ASP A 235 6.52 -1.57 -12.94
N GLN A 236 7.79 -1.18 -12.82
CA GLN A 236 8.76 -1.74 -11.89
C GLN A 236 8.44 -1.39 -10.43
N ARG A 237 8.03 -0.15 -10.18
CA ARG A 237 7.57 0.30 -8.85
C ARG A 237 6.34 -0.48 -8.40
N ILE A 238 5.38 -0.72 -9.30
CA ILE A 238 4.19 -1.54 -9.05
C ILE A 238 4.58 -2.96 -8.64
N THR A 239 5.52 -3.59 -9.35
CA THR A 239 6.01 -4.93 -9.01
C THR A 239 6.59 -5.01 -7.61
N ILE A 240 7.40 -4.02 -7.21
CA ILE A 240 8.01 -4.00 -5.87
C ILE A 240 6.95 -3.67 -4.81
N ALA A 241 6.11 -2.67 -5.06
CA ALA A 241 5.06 -2.26 -4.13
C ALA A 241 4.06 -3.37 -3.83
N SER A 242 3.72 -4.22 -4.82
CA SER A 242 2.79 -5.32 -4.61
C SER A 242 3.27 -6.35 -3.60
N MET A 243 4.59 -6.46 -3.39
CA MET A 243 5.20 -7.45 -2.49
C MET A 243 5.29 -6.94 -1.04
N ALA A 244 4.71 -5.77 -0.73
CA ALA A 244 4.67 -5.22 0.62
C ALA A 244 3.97 -6.18 1.60
N THR A 245 2.86 -6.79 1.19
CA THR A 245 2.09 -7.76 1.98
C THR A 245 2.96 -8.94 2.39
N GLU A 246 3.72 -9.51 1.46
CA GLU A 246 4.60 -10.66 1.68
C GLU A 246 5.75 -10.34 2.63
N MET A 247 6.19 -9.08 2.68
CA MET A 247 7.20 -8.59 3.64
C MET A 247 6.61 -8.21 5.01
N GLY A 248 5.29 -8.33 5.18
CA GLY A 248 4.56 -7.88 6.38
C GLY A 248 4.40 -6.36 6.50
N ALA A 249 4.88 -5.60 5.50
CA ALA A 249 4.72 -4.17 5.47
C ALA A 249 3.26 -3.77 5.19
N ILE A 250 2.85 -2.63 5.74
CA ILE A 250 1.56 -2.02 5.44
C ILE A 250 1.56 -1.55 3.97
N ILE A 251 2.63 -0.84 3.59
CA ILE A 251 2.79 -0.27 2.26
C ILE A 251 4.27 -0.03 1.97
N ILE A 252 4.65 -0.11 0.69
CA ILE A 252 5.93 0.38 0.19
C ILE A 252 5.67 1.62 -0.67
N LEU A 253 6.08 2.78 -0.14
CA LEU A 253 5.94 4.08 -0.76
C LEU A 253 7.19 4.43 -1.55
N PHE A 254 6.98 4.90 -2.76
CA PHE A 254 8.01 5.43 -3.63
C PHE A 254 7.87 6.93 -3.75
N ARG A 255 8.98 7.66 -3.61
CA ARG A 255 9.03 9.07 -4.01
C ARG A 255 8.63 9.18 -5.49
N PRO A 256 7.55 9.88 -5.85
CA PRO A 256 7.14 9.99 -7.25
C PRO A 256 8.22 10.69 -8.07
N ASN A 257 8.75 10.02 -9.09
CA ASN A 257 9.65 10.67 -10.05
C ASN A 257 8.86 11.48 -11.09
N LYS A 258 9.56 12.23 -11.94
CA LYS A 258 8.93 13.11 -12.93
C LYS A 258 8.02 12.35 -13.91
N GLU A 259 8.35 11.11 -14.26
CA GLU A 259 7.50 10.29 -15.13
C GLU A 259 6.21 9.86 -14.43
N VAL A 260 6.29 9.43 -13.17
CA VAL A 260 5.11 9.10 -12.35
C VAL A 260 4.20 10.31 -12.17
N ILE A 261 4.77 11.49 -11.88
CA ILE A 261 3.99 12.73 -11.78
C ILE A 261 3.28 13.01 -13.11
N ARG A 262 3.98 13.01 -14.24
CA ARG A 262 3.37 13.23 -15.56
C ARG A 262 2.28 12.20 -15.88
N TYR A 263 2.51 10.93 -15.55
CA TYR A 263 1.49 9.90 -15.71
C TYR A 263 0.24 10.25 -14.91
N CYS A 264 0.38 10.53 -13.60
CA CYS A 264 -0.75 10.86 -12.74
C CYS A 264 -1.46 12.15 -13.19
N GLU A 265 -0.75 13.20 -13.60
CA GLU A 265 -1.35 14.43 -14.14
C GLU A 265 -2.15 14.14 -15.42
N SER A 266 -1.64 13.26 -16.30
CA SER A 266 -2.36 12.87 -17.53
C SER A 266 -3.66 12.10 -17.25
N ARG A 267 -3.69 11.29 -16.18
CA ARG A 267 -4.88 10.51 -15.79
C ARG A 267 -5.88 11.37 -15.05
N THR A 268 -5.42 12.12 -14.06
CA THR A 268 -6.26 12.96 -13.21
C THR A 268 -6.72 14.25 -13.89
N ARG A 269 -6.04 14.69 -14.97
CA ARG A 269 -6.24 15.97 -15.66
C ARG A 269 -6.12 17.19 -14.75
N LYS A 270 -5.34 17.08 -13.68
CA LYS A 270 -4.99 18.16 -12.75
C LYS A 270 -3.51 18.15 -12.45
N LYS A 271 -3.01 19.25 -11.91
CA LYS A 271 -1.65 19.32 -11.36
C LYS A 271 -1.55 18.40 -10.15
N VAL A 272 -0.46 17.63 -10.07
CA VAL A 272 -0.22 16.71 -8.95
C VAL A 272 1.09 17.09 -8.28
N GLU A 273 1.00 17.49 -7.01
CA GLU A 273 2.17 17.78 -6.19
C GLU A 273 2.65 16.51 -5.48
N PRO A 274 3.95 16.20 -5.50
CA PRO A 274 4.48 15.06 -4.75
C PRO A 274 4.40 15.34 -3.25
N VAL A 275 3.98 14.34 -2.48
CA VAL A 275 4.14 14.34 -1.03
C VAL A 275 5.51 13.75 -0.71
N LEU A 276 6.36 14.55 -0.07
CA LEU A 276 7.73 14.18 0.32
C LEU A 276 7.84 14.22 1.84
N ALA A 277 8.61 13.30 2.43
CA ALA A 277 8.99 13.38 3.83
C ALA A 277 9.70 14.72 4.12
N ASP A 278 9.55 15.22 5.34
CA ASP A 278 10.38 16.33 5.82
C ASP A 278 11.85 15.91 5.94
N GLU A 279 12.77 16.87 5.82
CA GLU A 279 14.22 16.59 5.85
C GLU A 279 14.66 15.98 7.19
N ASP A 280 13.99 16.34 8.28
CA ASP A 280 14.24 15.87 9.65
C ASP A 280 13.24 14.78 10.08
N ALA A 281 12.55 14.13 9.14
CA ALA A 281 11.58 13.08 9.43
C ALA A 281 12.21 11.89 10.17
N ALA A 282 11.49 11.39 11.18
CA ALA A 282 11.93 10.29 12.02
C ALA A 282 11.59 8.94 11.40
N TYR A 283 12.59 8.08 11.21
CA TYR A 283 12.38 6.69 10.81
C TYR A 283 12.70 5.76 11.98
N LYS A 284 11.90 4.71 12.14
CA LYS A 284 12.13 3.65 13.13
C LYS A 284 13.47 2.97 12.89
N GLU A 285 13.76 2.67 11.62
CA GLU A 285 15.01 2.08 11.14
C GLU A 285 15.33 2.63 9.76
N VAL A 286 16.62 2.68 9.42
CA VAL A 286 17.12 3.00 8.08
C VAL A 286 18.05 1.88 7.64
N TYR A 287 17.67 1.16 6.59
CA TYR A 287 18.46 0.08 6.00
C TYR A 287 19.15 0.57 4.73
N HIS A 288 20.46 0.31 4.63
CA HIS A 288 21.23 0.51 3.41
C HIS A 288 21.44 -0.86 2.76
N VAL A 289 20.91 -1.02 1.55
CA VAL A 289 20.91 -2.30 0.83
C VAL A 289 21.71 -2.15 -0.46
N ASP A 290 22.83 -2.85 -0.51
CA ASP A 290 23.71 -2.92 -1.66
C ASP A 290 23.13 -3.85 -2.73
N VAL A 291 22.54 -3.27 -3.78
CA VAL A 291 21.88 -4.03 -4.85
C VAL A 291 22.85 -4.68 -5.82
N SER A 292 24.15 -4.38 -5.74
CA SER A 292 25.16 -5.06 -6.57
C SER A 292 25.32 -6.54 -6.19
N LYS A 293 24.84 -6.92 -5.01
CA LYS A 293 24.81 -8.30 -4.50
C LYS A 293 23.51 -9.03 -4.81
N PHE A 294 22.55 -8.37 -5.45
CA PHE A 294 21.29 -9.01 -5.78
C PHE A 294 21.50 -10.06 -6.87
N GLU A 295 20.77 -11.16 -6.73
CA GLU A 295 20.85 -12.28 -7.64
C GLU A 295 19.49 -12.52 -8.30
N CYS A 296 19.46 -13.25 -9.42
CA CYS A 296 18.20 -13.67 -10.00
C CYS A 296 17.56 -14.74 -9.11
N ARG A 297 16.32 -14.52 -8.67
CA ARG A 297 15.67 -15.33 -7.64
C ARG A 297 14.34 -15.90 -8.09
N ILE A 298 13.98 -17.02 -7.47
CA ILE A 298 12.66 -17.65 -7.56
C ILE A 298 12.11 -17.90 -6.16
N SER A 299 10.80 -17.76 -5.96
CA SER A 299 10.14 -18.20 -4.74
C SER A 299 9.72 -19.67 -4.89
N LEU A 300 10.10 -20.50 -3.92
CA LEU A 300 9.80 -21.92 -3.88
C LEU A 300 8.39 -22.17 -3.32
N PRO A 301 7.79 -23.34 -3.60
CA PRO A 301 6.46 -23.68 -3.12
C PRO A 301 6.31 -23.61 -1.59
N GLY A 302 5.16 -23.12 -1.15
CA GLY A 302 4.74 -23.15 0.26
C GLY A 302 4.74 -21.78 0.94
N LYS A 303 5.74 -20.92 0.67
CA LYS A 303 5.82 -19.58 1.27
C LYS A 303 6.47 -18.57 0.32
N PRO A 304 5.91 -17.36 0.15
CA PRO A 304 6.51 -16.34 -0.73
C PRO A 304 7.95 -15.95 -0.38
N HIS A 305 8.29 -15.94 0.91
CA HIS A 305 9.63 -15.58 1.38
C HIS A 305 10.65 -16.72 1.34
N ASP A 306 10.24 -17.93 0.95
CA ASP A 306 11.18 -19.00 0.67
C ASP A 306 11.76 -18.76 -0.71
N THR A 307 12.80 -17.92 -0.79
CA THR A 307 13.39 -17.53 -2.06
C THR A 307 14.74 -18.19 -2.27
N SER A 308 15.03 -18.61 -3.50
CA SER A 308 16.29 -19.27 -3.88
C SER A 308 16.92 -18.58 -5.07
N VAL A 309 18.25 -18.62 -5.11
CA VAL A 309 19.08 -18.11 -6.21
C VAL A 309 19.02 -19.10 -7.37
N LEU A 310 18.85 -18.60 -8.59
CA LEU A 310 18.91 -19.44 -9.79
C LEU A 310 20.36 -19.76 -10.20
N PRO A 311 20.64 -20.96 -10.75
CA PRO A 311 19.69 -22.04 -11.04
C PRO A 311 19.33 -22.88 -9.80
N VAL A 312 18.07 -23.34 -9.75
CA VAL A 312 17.61 -24.34 -8.77
C VAL A 312 17.59 -25.74 -9.39
N GLU A 313 17.27 -26.77 -8.58
CA GLU A 313 17.08 -28.14 -9.08
C GLU A 313 16.05 -28.15 -10.22
N LYS A 314 16.35 -28.93 -11.28
CA LYS A 314 15.45 -29.06 -12.42
C LYS A 314 14.16 -29.75 -11.99
N VAL A 315 13.06 -29.04 -12.15
CA VAL A 315 11.71 -29.56 -11.94
C VAL A 315 10.94 -29.54 -13.25
N TRP A 316 10.00 -30.48 -13.40
CA TRP A 316 9.07 -30.48 -14.51
C TRP A 316 8.00 -29.38 -14.29
N ILE A 317 7.72 -28.58 -15.32
CA ILE A 317 6.73 -27.51 -15.27
C ILE A 317 5.61 -27.85 -16.25
N ASP A 318 4.44 -28.24 -15.74
CA ASP A 318 3.27 -28.57 -16.56
C ASP A 318 2.52 -27.33 -17.07
N SER A 319 2.66 -26.20 -16.39
CA SER A 319 1.96 -24.96 -16.72
C SER A 319 2.75 -23.75 -16.22
N ALA A 320 2.77 -22.69 -17.02
CA ALA A 320 3.31 -21.39 -16.65
C ALA A 320 2.22 -20.32 -16.83
N PHE A 321 2.19 -19.36 -15.91
CA PHE A 321 1.25 -18.24 -15.94
C PHE A 321 2.01 -16.93 -15.94
N ILE A 322 1.67 -16.05 -16.88
CA ILE A 322 2.26 -14.72 -17.01
C ILE A 322 1.11 -13.73 -17.09
N GLY A 323 1.15 -12.70 -16.26
CA GLY A 323 0.11 -11.68 -16.19
C GLY A 323 -0.67 -11.69 -14.88
N SER A 324 -0.16 -11.01 -13.86
CA SER A 324 -0.88 -10.75 -12.60
C SER A 324 -0.91 -9.26 -12.27
N CYS A 325 -1.48 -8.91 -11.12
CA CYS A 325 -1.37 -7.54 -10.59
C CYS A 325 0.10 -7.12 -10.39
N THR A 326 0.96 -8.08 -10.03
CA THR A 326 2.40 -7.85 -9.83
C THR A 326 3.17 -7.69 -11.12
N ASN A 327 2.93 -8.55 -12.13
CA ASN A 327 3.65 -8.54 -13.43
C ASN A 327 2.72 -8.94 -14.58
N GLY A 328 2.03 -7.97 -15.18
CA GLY A 328 1.11 -8.20 -16.30
C GLY A 328 0.92 -6.99 -17.20
N ARG A 329 1.81 -6.01 -17.10
CA ARG A 329 1.78 -4.77 -17.88
C ARG A 329 2.57 -4.97 -19.18
N ILE A 330 2.49 -3.99 -20.07
CA ILE A 330 3.12 -4.08 -21.39
C ILE A 330 4.64 -4.22 -21.31
N GLU A 331 5.29 -3.65 -20.29
CA GLU A 331 6.73 -3.85 -20.04
C GLU A 331 7.02 -5.33 -19.75
N ASP A 332 6.23 -5.96 -18.88
CA ASP A 332 6.39 -7.37 -18.50
C ASP A 332 6.19 -8.29 -19.72
N LEU A 333 5.16 -8.04 -20.54
CA LEU A 333 4.87 -8.86 -21.73
C LEU A 333 5.94 -8.72 -22.82
N ARG A 334 6.54 -7.53 -22.97
CA ARG A 334 7.63 -7.29 -23.94
C ARG A 334 8.97 -7.85 -23.49
N ALA A 335 9.18 -8.04 -22.18
CA ALA A 335 10.39 -8.65 -21.64
C ALA A 335 10.47 -10.15 -21.94
N LEU A 336 9.35 -10.78 -22.30
CA LEU A 336 9.35 -12.17 -22.72
C LEU A 336 10.10 -12.32 -24.05
N PRO A 337 11.01 -13.28 -24.18
CA PRO A 337 11.54 -13.63 -25.49
C PRO A 337 10.34 -14.03 -26.38
N LEU A 338 10.27 -13.44 -27.58
CA LEU A 338 9.35 -13.92 -28.62
C LEU A 338 9.63 -15.42 -28.80
N PHE A 339 8.65 -16.25 -28.45
CA PHE A 339 8.75 -17.70 -28.59
C PHE A 339 8.96 -18.11 -30.05
#